data_AF-A0A1X7UAY8-F1
#
_entry.id   AF-A0A1X7UAY8-F1
#
_cell.length_a   1.000
_cell.length_b   1.000
_cell.length_c   1.000
_cell.angle_alpha   90.00
_cell.angle_beta   90.00
_cell.angle_gamma   90.00
#
_symmetry.space_group_name_H-M   'P 1'
#
loop_
_entity.id
_entity.type
_entity.pdbx_description
1 polymer ?
#
loop_
_entity_poly.entity_id
_entity_poly.type
_entity_poly.pdbx_seq_one_letter_code
_entity_poly.pdbx_strand_id
1 'polypeptide(L)'
;LNPPLPRYSSTWDVNFVLTHLNSHRLDANLTLKQLTLRTVMLMALTRPSHSVDLSNLDLTARWLKQVMTAAGIDTIIFKAHSVRSASMSAASTAGVTTEDILNAADWSTESSFSRIYYKPVCNPVFASAILKATNNTIDM
;
A
#
# COMPACT_ATOMS: atom_id res chain seq x y z
N LEU A 1 -12.17 -24.24 5.97
CA LEU A 1 -12.19 -23.51 4.67
C LEU A 1 -10.76 -23.34 4.21
N ASN A 2 -10.41 -23.80 3.01
CA ASN A 2 -9.10 -23.51 2.41
C ASN A 2 -9.20 -22.14 1.73
N PRO A 3 -8.52 -21.10 2.22
CA PRO A 3 -8.49 -19.81 1.57
C PRO A 3 -7.99 -19.93 0.12
N PRO A 4 -8.56 -19.13 -0.81
CA PRO A 4 -8.09 -19.09 -2.19
C PRO A 4 -6.61 -18.69 -2.26
N LEU A 5 -5.93 -19.17 -3.29
CA LEU A 5 -4.53 -18.84 -3.54
C LEU A 5 -4.35 -17.33 -3.69
N PRO A 6 -3.24 -16.76 -3.16
CA PRO A 6 -2.97 -15.34 -3.30
C PRO A 6 -2.85 -14.94 -4.76
N ARG A 7 -3.63 -13.93 -5.18
CA ARG A 7 -3.61 -13.39 -6.55
C ARG A 7 -2.27 -12.74 -6.93
N TYR A 8 -1.53 -12.25 -5.94
CA TYR A 8 -0.27 -11.53 -6.11
C TYR A 8 0.88 -12.24 -5.39
N SER A 9 2.06 -12.28 -6.01
CA SER A 9 3.31 -12.79 -5.43
C SER A 9 4.14 -11.69 -4.76
N SER A 10 3.96 -10.44 -5.16
CA SER A 10 4.63 -9.24 -4.63
C SER A 10 3.65 -8.06 -4.56
N THR A 11 4.01 -7.00 -3.83
CA THR A 11 3.23 -5.75 -3.74
C THR A 11 4.02 -4.54 -4.25
N TRP A 12 3.35 -3.42 -4.47
CA TRP A 12 3.98 -2.13 -4.77
C TRP A 12 4.38 -1.38 -3.48
N ASP A 13 5.32 -0.44 -3.58
CA ASP A 13 5.82 0.35 -2.44
C ASP A 13 4.87 1.51 -2.10
N VAL A 14 4.38 1.54 -0.86
CA VAL A 14 3.47 2.57 -0.34
C VAL A 14 4.09 3.98 -0.41
N ASN A 15 5.42 4.09 -0.38
CA ASN A 15 6.12 5.37 -0.47
C ASN A 15 5.86 6.14 -1.76
N PHE A 16 5.62 5.47 -2.90
CA PHE A 16 5.28 6.16 -4.14
C PHE A 16 3.99 6.99 -3.99
N VAL A 17 2.99 6.41 -3.33
CA VAL A 17 1.73 7.10 -3.06
C VAL A 17 1.92 8.19 -2.02
N LEU A 18 2.61 7.90 -0.90
CA LEU A 18 2.83 8.91 0.14
C LEU A 18 3.62 10.11 -0.38
N THR A 19 4.62 9.87 -1.23
CA THR A 19 5.40 10.93 -1.90
C THR A 19 4.53 11.76 -2.84
N HIS A 20 3.67 11.11 -3.65
CA HIS A 20 2.71 11.80 -4.51
C HIS A 20 1.72 12.65 -3.69
N LEU A 21 1.23 12.13 -2.57
CA LEU A 21 0.34 12.87 -1.67
C LEU A 21 1.03 14.07 -1.03
N ASN A 22 2.33 13.94 -0.70
CA ASN A 22 3.11 15.00 -0.09
C ASN A 22 3.50 16.10 -1.08
N SER A 23 3.86 15.75 -2.33
CA SER A 23 4.27 16.73 -3.34
C SER A 23 3.17 17.75 -3.67
N HIS A 24 1.92 17.34 -3.64
CA HIS A 24 0.76 18.19 -3.92
C HIS A 24 0.21 18.91 -2.66
N ARG A 25 0.90 18.88 -1.50
CA ARG A 25 0.48 19.64 -0.31
C ARG A 25 0.73 21.14 -0.42
N LEU A 26 1.61 21.55 -1.33
CA LEU A 26 2.03 22.94 -1.48
C LEU A 26 1.06 23.77 -2.34
N ASP A 27 0.08 23.12 -2.97
CA ASP A 27 -0.87 23.79 -3.85
C ASP A 27 -2.08 24.29 -3.04
N ALA A 28 -2.16 25.60 -2.77
CA ALA A 28 -3.29 26.21 -2.06
C ALA A 28 -4.64 26.09 -2.80
N ASN A 29 -4.64 25.68 -4.07
CA ASN A 29 -5.82 25.55 -4.93
C ASN A 29 -6.30 24.08 -5.07
N LEU A 30 -6.25 23.33 -3.98
CA LEU A 30 -6.73 21.95 -3.94
C LEU A 30 -8.25 21.88 -4.16
N THR A 31 -8.66 21.15 -5.19
CA THR A 31 -10.08 20.88 -5.44
C THR A 31 -10.65 19.91 -4.40
N LEU A 32 -11.95 20.03 -4.11
CA LEU A 32 -12.66 19.09 -3.22
C LEU A 32 -12.46 17.63 -3.65
N LYS A 33 -12.44 17.38 -4.97
CA LYS A 33 -12.17 16.06 -5.53
C LYS A 33 -10.80 15.53 -5.09
N GLN A 34 -9.74 16.34 -5.19
CA GLN A 34 -8.40 15.94 -4.77
C GLN A 34 -8.36 15.63 -3.28
N LEU A 35 -8.96 16.48 -2.43
CA LEU A 35 -9.02 16.24 -0.99
C LEU A 35 -9.72 14.92 -0.66
N THR A 36 -10.88 14.66 -1.28
CA THR A 36 -11.61 13.40 -1.11
C THR A 36 -10.77 12.18 -1.53
N LEU A 37 -10.08 12.26 -2.69
CA LEU A 37 -9.20 11.18 -3.14
C LEU A 37 -8.09 10.87 -2.13
N ARG A 38 -7.50 11.90 -1.51
CA ARG A 38 -6.48 11.71 -0.46
C ARG A 38 -7.04 11.04 0.77
N THR A 39 -8.16 11.53 1.27
CA THR A 39 -8.79 10.98 2.47
C THR A 39 -9.18 9.53 2.24
N VAL A 40 -9.75 9.19 1.08
CA VAL A 40 -10.08 7.82 0.72
C VAL A 40 -8.83 6.93 0.65
N MET A 41 -7.73 7.41 0.04
CA MET A 41 -6.48 6.66 -0.03
C MET A 41 -5.88 6.43 1.36
N LEU A 42 -5.86 7.45 2.21
CA LEU A 42 -5.34 7.35 3.58
C LEU A 42 -6.21 6.42 4.43
N MET A 43 -7.54 6.48 4.31
CA MET A 43 -8.43 5.53 4.98
C MET A 43 -8.17 4.09 4.52
N ALA A 44 -7.96 3.86 3.22
CA ALA A 44 -7.63 2.54 2.69
C ALA A 44 -6.26 2.02 3.17
N LEU A 45 -5.28 2.91 3.39
CA LEU A 45 -3.96 2.55 3.92
C LEU A 45 -3.94 2.36 5.43
N THR A 46 -4.73 3.14 6.19
CA THR A 46 -4.68 3.14 7.67
C THR A 46 -5.64 2.15 8.32
N ARG A 47 -6.74 1.80 7.64
CA ARG A 47 -7.72 0.83 8.14
C ARG A 47 -7.84 -0.34 7.17
N PRO A 48 -7.07 -1.42 7.38
CA PRO A 48 -7.12 -2.59 6.52
C PRO A 48 -8.53 -3.18 6.43
N SER A 49 -9.25 -3.27 7.56
CA SER A 49 -10.63 -3.79 7.65
C SER A 49 -11.59 -3.11 6.66
N HIS A 50 -11.63 -1.77 6.67
CA HIS A 50 -12.45 -0.97 5.78
C HIS A 50 -11.95 -0.91 4.33
N SER A 51 -10.67 -1.22 4.05
CA SER A 51 -10.17 -1.27 2.67
C SER A 51 -10.92 -2.30 1.81
N VAL A 52 -11.48 -3.37 2.39
CA VAL A 52 -12.27 -4.35 1.64
C VAL A 52 -13.62 -3.73 1.25
N ASP A 53 -14.33 -3.13 2.21
CA ASP A 53 -15.60 -2.43 1.95
C ASP A 53 -15.44 -1.31 0.91
N LEU A 54 -14.36 -0.52 1.03
CA LEU A 54 -14.03 0.53 0.08
C LEU A 54 -13.59 -0.03 -1.28
N SER A 55 -12.93 -1.18 -1.36
CA SER A 55 -12.57 -1.77 -2.66
C SER A 55 -13.74 -2.46 -3.35
N ASN A 56 -14.76 -2.85 -2.61
CA ASN A 56 -15.98 -3.48 -3.12
C ASN A 56 -16.97 -2.46 -3.68
N LEU A 57 -16.89 -1.20 -3.24
CA LEU A 57 -17.65 -0.12 -3.82
C LEU A 57 -16.93 0.40 -5.09
N ASP A 58 -17.62 0.34 -6.22
CA ASP A 58 -17.03 0.61 -7.56
C ASP A 58 -16.49 2.04 -7.69
N LEU A 59 -17.15 3.00 -7.01
CA LEU A 59 -16.76 4.41 -6.95
C LEU A 59 -15.38 4.60 -6.29
N THR A 60 -15.18 3.98 -5.13
CA THR A 60 -13.94 4.06 -4.36
C THR A 60 -12.84 3.23 -4.99
N ALA A 61 -13.15 2.08 -5.60
CA ALA A 61 -12.19 1.32 -6.40
C ALA A 61 -11.67 2.13 -7.59
N ARG A 62 -12.52 2.90 -8.27
CA ARG A 62 -12.12 3.82 -9.35
C ARG A 62 -11.22 4.93 -8.84
N TRP A 63 -11.55 5.53 -7.70
CA TRP A 63 -10.77 6.59 -7.07
C TRP A 63 -9.39 6.13 -6.59
N LEU A 64 -9.31 4.94 -5.98
CA LEU A 64 -8.05 4.33 -5.58
C LEU A 64 -7.15 4.09 -6.80
N LYS A 65 -7.72 3.54 -7.89
CA LYS A 65 -6.98 3.36 -9.15
C LYS A 65 -6.46 4.69 -9.71
N GLN A 66 -7.24 5.77 -9.62
CA GLN A 66 -6.78 7.10 -10.06
C GLN A 66 -5.55 7.56 -9.27
N VAL A 67 -5.57 7.43 -7.94
CA VAL A 67 -4.42 7.80 -7.09
C VAL A 67 -3.22 6.89 -7.37
N MET A 68 -3.44 5.58 -7.52
CA MET A 68 -2.37 4.63 -7.84
C MET A 68 -1.70 4.98 -9.18
N THR A 69 -2.49 5.21 -10.23
CA THR A 69 -1.97 5.61 -11.55
C THR A 69 -1.26 6.95 -11.50
N ALA A 70 -1.79 7.93 -10.76
CA ALA A 70 -1.13 9.23 -10.59
C ALA A 70 0.20 9.14 -9.81
N ALA A 71 0.33 8.14 -8.94
CA ALA A 71 1.57 7.81 -8.24
C ALA A 71 2.54 6.93 -9.05
N GLY A 72 2.22 6.60 -10.31
CA GLY A 72 3.06 5.79 -11.18
C GLY A 72 2.95 4.27 -10.97
N ILE A 73 1.92 3.80 -10.25
CA ILE A 73 1.67 2.37 -10.05
C ILE A 73 0.90 1.82 -11.26
N ASP A 74 1.38 0.69 -11.79
CA ASP A 74 0.69 -0.02 -12.86
C ASP A 74 -0.61 -0.67 -12.35
N THR A 75 -1.74 -0.07 -12.70
CA THR A 75 -3.08 -0.54 -12.31
C THR A 75 -3.64 -1.66 -13.20
N ILE A 76 -2.93 -2.03 -14.27
CA ILE A 76 -3.21 -3.25 -15.03
C ILE A 76 -2.87 -4.45 -14.16
N ILE A 77 -1.72 -4.40 -13.49
CA ILE A 77 -1.22 -5.43 -12.57
C ILE A 77 -1.90 -5.30 -11.20
N PHE A 78 -1.79 -4.12 -10.56
CA PHE A 78 -2.25 -3.89 -9.20
C PHE A 78 -3.63 -3.22 -9.17
N LYS A 79 -4.66 -3.98 -8.77
CA LYS A 79 -6.03 -3.45 -8.67
C LYS A 79 -6.24 -2.75 -7.32
N ALA A 80 -7.37 -2.08 -7.15
CA ALA A 80 -7.70 -1.34 -5.92
C ALA A 80 -7.57 -2.20 -4.64
N HIS A 81 -7.93 -3.49 -4.67
CA HIS A 81 -7.80 -4.39 -3.52
C HIS A 81 -6.32 -4.68 -3.13
N SER A 82 -5.36 -4.40 -4.00
CA SER A 82 -3.93 -4.54 -3.68
C SER A 82 -3.45 -3.53 -2.64
N VAL A 83 -4.15 -2.39 -2.48
CA VAL A 83 -3.84 -1.34 -1.49
C VAL A 83 -3.77 -1.92 -0.08
N ARG A 84 -4.68 -2.84 0.26
CA ARG A 84 -4.68 -3.52 1.56
C ARG A 84 -3.37 -4.28 1.78
N SER A 85 -2.95 -5.08 0.79
CA SER A 85 -1.73 -5.90 0.87
C SER A 85 -0.47 -5.02 0.95
N ALA A 86 -0.45 -3.91 0.21
CA ALA A 86 0.64 -2.93 0.27
C ALA A 86 0.74 -2.26 1.65
N SER A 87 -0.39 -1.80 2.20
CA SER A 87 -0.48 -1.22 3.55
C SER A 87 0.06 -2.17 4.62
N MET A 88 -0.42 -3.42 4.64
CA MET A 88 0.01 -4.41 5.62
C MET A 88 1.49 -4.77 5.50
N SER A 89 1.98 -4.95 4.27
CA SER A 89 3.39 -5.23 4.04
C SER A 89 4.27 -4.06 4.48
N ALA A 90 3.83 -2.82 4.28
CA ALA A 90 4.50 -1.63 4.77
C ALA A 90 4.50 -1.55 6.32
N ALA A 91 3.37 -1.84 6.98
CA ALA A 91 3.30 -1.88 8.44
C ALA A 91 4.22 -2.94 9.05
N SER A 92 4.25 -4.14 8.46
CA SER A 92 5.16 -5.21 8.87
C SER A 92 6.64 -4.82 8.63
N THR A 93 6.95 -4.20 7.49
CA THR A 93 8.30 -3.69 7.18
C THR A 93 8.73 -2.59 8.16
N ALA A 94 7.78 -1.78 8.64
CA ALA A 94 8.00 -0.77 9.67
C ALA A 94 8.15 -1.34 11.09
N GLY A 95 8.05 -2.67 11.27
CA GLY A 95 8.26 -3.34 12.56
C GLY A 95 7.01 -3.47 13.43
N VAL A 96 5.81 -3.20 12.90
CA VAL A 96 4.55 -3.46 13.62
C VAL A 96 4.37 -4.97 13.81
N THR A 97 3.98 -5.39 15.02
CA THR A 97 3.83 -6.82 15.34
C THR A 97 2.71 -7.45 14.52
N THR A 98 2.81 -8.75 14.24
CA THR A 98 1.76 -9.47 13.51
C THR A 98 0.44 -9.45 14.27
N GLU A 99 0.47 -9.51 15.60
CA GLU A 99 -0.70 -9.40 16.47
C GLU A 99 -1.41 -8.05 16.32
N ASP A 100 -0.68 -6.94 16.35
CA ASP A 100 -1.25 -5.60 16.16
C ASP A 100 -1.86 -5.44 14.76
N ILE A 101 -1.21 -5.99 13.73
CA ILE A 101 -1.74 -5.95 12.36
C ILE A 101 -3.01 -6.79 12.24
N LEU A 102 -3.05 -7.98 12.86
CA LEU A 102 -4.23 -8.84 12.89
C LEU A 102 -5.40 -8.16 13.63
N ASN A 103 -5.12 -7.54 14.77
CA ASN A 103 -6.10 -6.75 15.53
C ASN A 103 -6.63 -5.56 14.71
N ALA A 104 -5.76 -4.80 14.04
CA ALA A 104 -6.16 -3.68 13.19
C ALA A 104 -6.94 -4.11 11.92
N ALA A 105 -6.70 -5.34 11.45
CA ALA A 105 -7.35 -5.93 10.29
C ALA A 105 -8.66 -6.66 10.62
N ASP A 106 -8.99 -6.80 11.90
CA ASP A 106 -10.08 -7.61 12.46
C ASP A 106 -10.02 -9.08 12.01
N TRP A 107 -8.82 -9.68 12.10
CA TRP A 107 -8.56 -11.05 11.68
C TRP A 107 -8.16 -11.96 12.83
N SER A 108 -8.76 -13.15 12.86
CA SER A 108 -8.51 -14.18 13.87
C SER A 108 -7.38 -15.15 13.51
N THR A 109 -6.75 -15.06 12.32
CA THR A 109 -5.74 -16.05 11.90
C THR A 109 -4.54 -15.46 11.15
N GLU A 110 -3.35 -15.67 11.69
CA GLU A 110 -2.04 -15.26 11.15
C GLU A 110 -1.70 -15.93 9.80
N SER A 111 -2.14 -17.16 9.58
CA SER A 111 -1.87 -17.91 8.34
C SER A 111 -2.55 -17.31 7.11
N SER A 112 -3.68 -16.60 7.30
CA SER A 112 -4.32 -15.82 6.23
C SER A 112 -3.50 -14.57 5.92
N PHE A 113 -2.99 -13.90 6.96
CA PHE A 113 -2.14 -12.72 6.85
C PHE A 113 -0.83 -13.01 6.11
N SER A 114 -0.03 -13.97 6.56
CA SER A 114 1.28 -14.27 5.98
C SER A 114 1.18 -14.78 4.54
N ARG A 115 0.16 -15.59 4.24
CA ARG A 115 0.01 -16.22 2.92
C ARG A 115 -0.62 -15.29 1.87
N ILE A 116 -1.64 -14.53 2.26
CA ILE A 116 -2.45 -13.76 1.32
C ILE A 116 -1.98 -12.32 1.22
N TYR A 117 -1.44 -11.75 2.31
CA TYR A 117 -1.37 -10.31 2.49
C TYR A 117 0.04 -9.76 2.72
N TYR A 118 0.90 -10.48 3.44
CA TYR A 118 2.32 -10.16 3.46
C TYR A 118 2.93 -10.52 2.10
N LYS A 119 3.37 -9.49 1.37
CA LYS A 119 4.00 -9.65 0.06
C LYS A 119 5.27 -8.81 0.01
N PRO A 120 6.41 -9.37 -0.40
CA PRO A 120 7.61 -8.58 -0.59
C PRO A 120 7.34 -7.49 -1.65
N VAL A 121 7.91 -6.31 -1.44
CA VAL A 121 7.83 -5.21 -2.42
C VAL A 121 8.50 -5.67 -3.72
N CYS A 122 7.88 -5.40 -4.86
CA CYS A 122 8.43 -5.69 -6.18
C CYS A 122 9.72 -4.88 -6.38
N ASN A 123 10.82 -5.59 -6.67
CA ASN A 123 12.16 -5.05 -6.92
C ASN A 123 12.87 -4.39 -5.73
N PRO A 124 13.13 -5.14 -4.63
CA PRO A 124 13.98 -4.65 -3.55
C PRO A 124 15.46 -4.60 -3.96
N VAL A 125 15.85 -5.28 -5.05
CA VAL A 125 17.24 -5.39 -5.51
C VAL A 125 17.76 -4.04 -5.99
N PHE A 126 16.96 -3.28 -6.75
CA PHE A 126 17.38 -1.94 -7.18
C PHE A 126 17.54 -0.98 -5.99
N ALA A 127 16.55 -0.91 -5.11
CA ALA A 127 16.60 -0.03 -3.94
C ALA A 127 17.72 -0.41 -2.96
N SER A 128 17.92 -1.70 -2.69
CA SER A 128 19.02 -2.18 -1.83
C SER A 128 20.40 -2.01 -2.48
N ALA A 129 20.51 -2.09 -3.81
CA ALA A 129 21.74 -1.79 -4.53
C ALA A 129 22.11 -0.31 -4.43
N ILE A 130 21.13 0.61 -4.53
CA ILE A 130 21.37 2.05 -4.34
C ILE A 130 21.76 2.35 -2.89
N LEU A 131 21.05 1.80 -1.89
CA LEU A 131 21.38 1.99 -0.47
C LEU A 131 22.78 1.48 -0.11
N LYS A 132 23.19 0.33 -0.67
CA LYS A 132 24.57 -0.17 -0.52
C LYS A 132 25.58 0.74 -1.20
N ALA A 133 25.27 1.25 -2.39
CA ALA A 133 26.14 2.17 -3.10
C ALA A 133 26.33 3.48 -2.32
N THR A 134 25.27 4.03 -1.72
CA THR A 134 25.35 5.30 -0.96
C THR A 134 26.08 5.17 0.37
N ASN A 135 25.92 4.06 1.09
CA ASN A 135 26.62 3.86 2.36
C ASN A 135 28.13 3.71 2.16
N ASN A 136 28.58 3.15 1.04
CA ASN A 136 30.00 3.06 0.72
C ASN A 136 30.64 4.42 0.36
N THR A 137 29.85 5.44 0.03
CA THR A 137 30.36 6.76 -0.37
C THR A 137 30.51 7.72 0.81
N ILE A 138 29.94 7.41 1.98
CA ILE A 138 29.99 8.29 3.17
C ILE A 138 31.20 7.96 4.06
N ASP A 139 31.84 6.80 3.86
CA ASP A 139 33.05 6.37 4.59
C ASP A 139 34.37 6.64 3.83
N MET A 140 34.40 7.57 2.86
CA MET A 140 35.62 8.02 2.17
C MET A 140 35.86 9.53 2.34
#